data_AF-A0A852LPJ8-F1
#
_entry.id   AF-A0A852LPJ8-F1
#
_cell.length_a   1.000
_cell.length_b   1.000
_cell.length_c   1.000
_cell.angle_alpha   90.00
_cell.angle_beta   90.00
_cell.angle_gamma   90.00
#
_symmetry.space_group_name_H-M   'P 1'
#
loop_
_entity.id
_entity.type
_entity.pdbx_description
1 polymer ?
#
loop_
_entity_poly.entity_id
_entity_poly.type
_entity_poly.pdbx_seq_one_letter_code
_entity_poly.pdbx_strand_id
1 'polypeptide(L)'
;MPQEQYAHRSTMQTSEGPQVYKVGIYGWRKRCLYFFVLLLMILILVNLAMTIWILKVMNFTIDGMGNLRITEKGLKLEGDSEFLKPLYAKEIRSRPGNPLYFQSARNVTVNILNEKTKVLTRLVTGPQAVEAHSQKFEVKTLSGKLLFSADDNEVVVGAERLRVLGAEGTVFPKSIETPNVRADPFKELRLESPTRALVMEAPKGIEINAEAGSLKATCRTELRLESKDGEV
;
A
#
# COMPACT_ATOMS: atom_id res chain seq x y z
N MET A 1 98.38 54.22 -52.98
CA MET A 1 99.50 54.95 -52.33
C MET A 1 99.44 54.67 -50.83
N PRO A 2 100.59 54.60 -50.14
CA PRO A 2 100.98 53.51 -49.25
C PRO A 2 100.75 53.77 -47.74
N GLN A 3 100.90 52.68 -46.94
CA GLN A 3 101.47 52.51 -45.58
C GLN A 3 101.12 53.54 -44.47
N GLU A 4 100.89 53.22 -43.19
CA GLU A 4 101.65 52.46 -42.17
C GLU A 4 100.68 52.09 -41.01
N GLN A 5 100.71 51.00 -40.23
CA GLN A 5 101.72 50.15 -39.59
C GLN A 5 101.94 50.46 -38.07
N TYR A 6 101.25 49.70 -37.19
CA TYR A 6 101.57 49.22 -35.81
C TYR A 6 101.80 50.26 -34.68
N ALA A 7 101.60 50.02 -33.37
CA ALA A 7 101.84 48.85 -32.50
C ALA A 7 101.04 49.03 -31.16
N HIS A 8 100.33 48.03 -30.61
CA HIS A 8 100.79 46.99 -29.66
C HIS A 8 100.44 47.28 -28.17
N ARG A 9 99.65 46.42 -27.51
CA ARG A 9 100.02 45.60 -26.32
C ARG A 9 98.81 44.96 -25.63
N SER A 10 98.97 43.66 -25.40
CA SER A 10 98.03 42.66 -24.91
C SER A 10 98.05 42.52 -23.39
N THR A 11 96.93 42.08 -22.81
CA THR A 11 96.94 41.18 -21.64
C THR A 11 95.69 40.30 -21.64
N MET A 12 95.90 38.98 -21.74
CA MET A 12 94.88 37.94 -21.53
C MET A 12 94.65 37.74 -20.03
N GLN A 13 93.40 37.55 -19.60
CA GLN A 13 93.05 36.68 -18.48
C GLN A 13 91.72 35.96 -18.73
N THR A 14 91.79 34.64 -18.70
CA THR A 14 90.72 33.66 -18.75
C THR A 14 90.18 33.43 -17.33
N SER A 15 88.86 33.39 -17.13
CA SER A 15 88.26 32.65 -16.01
C SER A 15 86.75 32.40 -16.26
N GLU A 16 86.45 31.13 -16.51
CA GLU A 16 85.36 30.30 -15.97
C GLU A 16 83.91 30.84 -15.89
N GLY A 17 82.97 30.00 -16.36
CA GLY A 17 81.53 30.28 -16.37
C GLY A 17 80.89 30.44 -14.97
N PRO A 18 79.59 30.77 -14.96
CA PRO A 18 78.63 29.71 -15.19
C PRO A 18 77.80 29.98 -16.44
N GLN A 19 77.75 28.95 -17.30
CA GLN A 19 76.77 28.81 -18.36
C GLN A 19 75.39 28.70 -17.70
N VAL A 20 74.79 29.85 -17.40
CA VAL A 20 73.36 29.94 -17.14
C VAL A 20 72.71 29.62 -18.47
N TYR A 21 72.29 28.36 -18.64
CA TYR A 21 71.37 27.95 -19.68
C TYR A 21 70.07 28.74 -19.48
N LYS A 22 70.03 29.97 -20.00
CA LYS A 22 68.79 30.64 -20.37
C LYS A 22 68.27 29.88 -21.57
N VAL A 23 67.59 28.75 -21.32
CA VAL A 23 66.65 28.16 -22.28
C VAL A 23 65.53 29.17 -22.45
N GLY A 24 65.79 30.18 -23.28
CA GLY A 24 64.91 31.29 -23.57
C GLY A 24 63.80 30.84 -24.51
N ILE A 25 62.77 30.19 -23.96
CA ILE A 25 61.47 30.12 -24.64
C ILE A 25 60.80 31.49 -24.44
N TYR A 26 61.23 32.48 -25.23
CA TYR A 26 60.73 33.86 -25.20
C TYR A 26 59.99 34.16 -26.52
N GLY A 27 58.81 34.79 -26.43
CA GLY A 27 58.18 35.43 -27.60
C GLY A 27 56.66 35.24 -27.74
N TRP A 28 56.17 34.01 -27.89
CA TRP A 28 54.73 33.75 -28.13
C TRP A 28 54.22 32.50 -27.41
N ARG A 29 55.07 31.47 -27.29
CA ARG A 29 54.73 30.20 -26.62
C ARG A 29 54.43 30.37 -25.12
N LYS A 30 55.13 31.28 -24.41
CA LYS A 30 54.81 31.63 -23.01
C LYS A 30 53.43 32.28 -22.89
N ARG A 31 53.10 33.24 -23.77
CA ARG A 31 51.79 33.90 -23.80
C ARG A 31 50.67 32.92 -24.15
N CYS A 32 50.93 32.01 -25.08
CA CYS A 32 50.01 30.92 -25.43
C CYS A 32 49.81 29.96 -24.24
N LEU A 33 50.89 29.61 -23.52
CA LEU A 33 50.81 28.76 -22.32
C LEU A 33 50.05 29.47 -21.19
N TYR A 34 50.31 30.75 -20.92
CA TYR A 34 49.55 31.51 -19.91
C TYR A 34 48.08 31.66 -20.30
N PHE A 35 47.77 31.89 -21.58
CA PHE A 35 46.40 31.92 -22.07
C PHE A 35 45.72 30.55 -21.93
N PHE A 36 46.42 29.47 -22.25
CA PHE A 36 45.91 28.11 -22.08
C PHE A 36 45.67 27.76 -20.61
N VAL A 37 46.60 28.11 -19.72
CA VAL A 37 46.44 27.94 -18.26
C VAL A 37 45.30 28.79 -17.72
N LEU A 38 45.15 30.03 -18.19
CA LEU A 38 44.03 30.91 -17.83
C LEU A 38 42.70 30.32 -18.30
N LEU A 39 42.63 29.86 -19.55
CA LEU A 39 41.45 29.22 -20.12
C LEU A 39 41.09 27.95 -19.34
N LEU A 40 42.08 27.14 -18.99
CA LEU A 40 41.90 25.94 -18.18
C LEU A 40 41.43 26.27 -16.77
N MET A 41 41.94 27.34 -16.16
CA MET A 41 41.49 27.85 -14.87
C MET A 41 40.03 28.33 -14.94
N ILE A 42 39.64 29.05 -16.00
CA ILE A 42 38.26 29.47 -16.24
C ILE A 42 37.35 28.26 -16.42
N LEU A 43 37.76 27.25 -17.21
CA LEU A 43 36.99 26.01 -17.36
C LEU A 43 36.78 25.30 -16.03
N ILE A 44 37.80 25.26 -15.16
CA ILE A 44 37.67 24.70 -13.81
C ILE A 44 36.67 25.51 -12.98
N LEU A 45 36.74 26.84 -13.00
CA LEU A 45 35.79 27.70 -12.27
C LEU A 45 34.36 27.53 -12.76
N VAL A 46 34.14 27.47 -14.07
CA VAL A 46 32.82 27.23 -14.66
C VAL A 46 32.30 25.85 -14.27
N ASN A 47 33.14 24.81 -14.34
CA ASN A 47 32.76 23.46 -13.93
C ASN A 47 32.43 23.38 -12.43
N LEU A 48 33.19 24.08 -11.58
CA LEU A 48 32.91 24.16 -10.15
C LEU A 48 31.60 24.89 -9.87
N ALA A 49 31.37 26.04 -10.53
CA ALA A 49 30.14 26.80 -10.41
C ALA A 49 28.91 26.00 -10.88
N MET A 50 29.03 25.30 -12.00
CA MET A 50 28.00 24.38 -12.51
C MET A 50 27.73 23.25 -11.51
N THR A 51 28.77 22.66 -10.90
CA THR A 51 28.61 21.60 -9.91
C THR A 51 27.88 22.12 -8.66
N ILE A 52 28.28 23.27 -8.12
CA ILE A 52 27.62 23.91 -6.98
C ILE A 52 26.16 24.25 -7.33
N TRP A 53 25.91 24.72 -8.54
CA TRP A 53 24.55 25.04 -8.99
C TRP A 53 23.67 23.80 -9.09
N ILE A 54 24.17 22.70 -9.68
CA ILE A 54 23.46 21.41 -9.74
C ILE A 54 23.14 20.91 -8.33
N LEU A 55 24.11 20.95 -7.40
CA LEU A 55 23.90 20.55 -6.01
C LEU A 55 22.79 21.37 -5.34
N LYS A 56 22.77 22.68 -5.59
CA LYS A 56 21.74 23.58 -5.08
C LYS A 56 20.36 23.29 -5.69
N VAL A 57 20.27 23.11 -7.01
CA VAL A 57 19.00 22.85 -7.72
C VAL A 57 18.43 21.48 -7.36
N MET A 58 19.27 20.46 -7.22
CA MET A 58 18.87 19.13 -6.77
C MET A 58 18.53 19.07 -5.27
N ASN A 59 18.63 20.18 -4.55
CA ASN A 59 18.40 20.28 -3.12
C ASN A 59 19.18 19.20 -2.34
N PHE A 60 20.45 19.01 -2.72
CA PHE A 60 21.37 18.17 -1.97
C PHE A 60 21.83 18.92 -0.75
N THR A 61 21.45 18.43 0.42
CA THR A 61 21.97 18.87 1.71
C THR A 61 22.80 17.77 2.32
N ILE A 62 23.55 18.08 3.38
CA ILE A 62 24.33 17.08 4.14
C ILE A 62 23.41 15.95 4.66
N ASP A 63 22.13 16.27 4.91
CA ASP A 63 21.13 15.34 5.42
C ASP A 63 20.42 14.50 4.33
N GLY A 64 20.61 14.80 3.04
CA GLY A 64 20.03 13.99 1.95
C GLY A 64 19.78 14.72 0.62
N MET A 65 18.96 14.10 -0.25
CA MET A 65 18.60 14.60 -1.58
C MET A 65 17.09 14.91 -1.64
N GLY A 66 16.72 16.18 -1.75
CA GLY A 66 15.31 16.58 -1.80
C GLY A 66 14.53 16.15 -0.55
N ASN A 67 13.46 15.38 -0.75
CA ASN A 67 12.64 14.80 0.31
C ASN A 67 13.24 13.52 0.91
N LEU A 68 14.28 12.95 0.30
CA LEU A 68 14.96 11.77 0.79
C LEU A 68 16.07 12.17 1.77
N ARG A 69 15.93 11.78 3.03
CA ARG A 69 16.93 11.93 4.09
C ARG A 69 17.65 10.61 4.34
N ILE A 70 18.97 10.66 4.43
CA ILE A 70 19.81 9.51 4.78
C ILE A 70 20.04 9.59 6.30
N THR A 71 19.52 8.61 7.02
CA THR A 71 19.70 8.50 8.48
C THR A 71 20.50 7.24 8.80
N GLU A 72 21.07 7.16 10.01
CA GLU A 72 21.79 5.98 10.47
C GLU A 72 20.95 4.69 10.43
N LYS A 73 19.61 4.83 10.50
CA LYS A 73 18.65 3.72 10.47
C LYS A 73 18.22 3.33 9.05
N GLY A 74 18.59 4.11 8.03
CA GLY A 74 18.22 3.90 6.64
C GLY A 74 17.68 5.16 5.96
N LEU A 75 16.91 4.95 4.90
CA LEU A 75 16.34 6.02 4.08
C LEU A 75 14.99 6.48 4.66
N LYS A 76 14.85 7.78 4.93
CA LYS A 76 13.61 8.41 5.39
C LYS A 76 13.12 9.36 4.31
N LEU A 77 11.87 9.21 3.90
CA LEU A 77 11.26 10.09 2.91
C LEU A 77 10.31 11.06 3.62
N GLU A 78 10.58 12.36 3.51
CA GLU A 78 9.85 13.43 4.17
C GLU A 78 9.22 14.36 3.13
N GLY A 79 7.90 14.28 2.97
CA GLY A 79 7.15 15.09 2.01
C GLY A 79 6.64 14.27 0.83
N ASP A 80 5.96 14.94 -0.10
CA ASP A 80 5.37 14.32 -1.27
C ASP A 80 6.45 13.79 -2.19
N SER A 81 6.36 12.51 -2.55
CA SER A 81 7.41 11.84 -3.31
C SER A 81 6.80 10.82 -4.25
N GLU A 82 7.32 10.78 -5.47
CA GLU A 82 6.85 9.90 -6.52
C GLU A 82 7.92 8.85 -6.85
N PHE A 83 7.47 7.63 -7.10
CA PHE A 83 8.34 6.52 -7.48
C PHE A 83 8.02 6.09 -8.91
N LEU A 84 9.01 6.16 -9.79
CA LEU A 84 8.88 5.70 -11.19
C LEU A 84 8.87 4.17 -11.33
N LYS A 85 9.36 3.46 -10.31
CA LYS A 85 9.51 2.00 -10.29
C LYS A 85 8.91 1.43 -9.00
N PRO A 86 8.62 0.12 -8.95
CA PRO A 86 8.14 -0.53 -7.74
C PRO A 86 9.09 -0.31 -6.56
N LEU A 87 8.53 0.02 -5.40
CA LEU A 87 9.25 0.15 -4.14
C LEU A 87 9.26 -1.21 -3.44
N TYR A 88 10.46 -1.70 -3.13
CA TYR A 88 10.66 -2.89 -2.31
C TYR A 88 11.12 -2.47 -0.93
N ALA A 89 10.33 -2.80 0.08
CA ALA A 89 10.64 -2.48 1.47
C ALA A 89 10.35 -3.69 2.35
N LYS A 90 11.21 -3.91 3.35
CA LYS A 90 10.98 -4.93 4.38
C LYS A 90 9.83 -4.53 5.31
N GLU A 91 9.68 -3.24 5.57
CA GLU A 91 8.67 -2.69 6.47
C GLU A 91 8.19 -1.34 5.94
N ILE A 92 6.89 -1.11 5.97
CA ILE A 92 6.26 0.18 5.64
C ILE A 92 5.46 0.60 6.88
N ARG A 93 5.77 1.78 7.43
CA ARG A 93 5.12 2.30 8.64
C ARG A 93 4.75 3.76 8.45
N SER A 94 3.64 4.15 9.06
CA SER A 94 3.29 5.54 9.31
C SER A 94 4.07 6.09 10.52
N ARG A 95 4.01 7.41 10.69
CA ARG A 95 4.53 8.08 11.89
C ARG A 95 3.81 7.59 13.14
N PRO A 96 4.48 7.54 14.32
CA PRO A 96 3.82 7.18 15.57
C PRO A 96 2.54 7.99 15.80
N GLY A 97 1.46 7.31 16.22
CA GLY A 97 0.16 7.92 16.45
C GLY A 97 -0.64 8.28 15.19
N ASN A 98 -0.12 8.02 13.98
CA ASN A 98 -0.82 8.30 12.73
C ASN A 98 -1.14 7.00 11.99
N PRO A 99 -2.31 6.86 11.35
CA PRO A 99 -2.63 5.72 10.50
C PRO A 99 -1.81 5.74 9.19
N LEU A 100 -1.68 4.56 8.58
CA LEU A 100 -1.13 4.40 7.24
C LEU A 100 -2.28 4.34 6.24
N TYR A 101 -2.30 5.26 5.28
CA TYR A 101 -3.33 5.34 4.26
C TYR A 101 -2.82 4.84 2.91
N PHE A 102 -3.64 4.05 2.22
CA PHE A 102 -3.45 3.69 0.82
C PHE A 102 -4.64 4.22 0.03
N GLN A 103 -4.40 5.19 -0.85
CA GLN A 103 -5.43 5.79 -1.70
C GLN A 103 -5.08 5.55 -3.16
N SER A 104 -6.08 5.14 -3.94
CA SER A 104 -5.94 4.89 -5.37
C SER A 104 -7.17 5.40 -6.09
N ALA A 105 -7.00 5.94 -7.30
CA ALA A 105 -8.10 6.25 -8.21
C ALA A 105 -8.72 4.97 -8.83
N ARG A 106 -8.05 3.82 -8.67
CA ARG A 106 -8.47 2.50 -9.12
C ARG A 106 -8.50 1.55 -7.91
N ASN A 107 -8.35 0.25 -8.18
CA ASN A 107 -8.35 -0.75 -7.13
C ASN A 107 -7.04 -0.72 -6.33
N VAL A 108 -7.13 -1.06 -5.05
CA VAL A 108 -5.99 -1.41 -4.20
C VAL A 108 -5.99 -2.93 -4.05
N THR A 109 -4.86 -3.59 -4.33
CA THR A 109 -4.73 -5.04 -4.22
C THR A 109 -3.59 -5.41 -3.30
N VAL A 110 -3.89 -6.18 -2.27
CA VAL A 110 -2.90 -6.77 -1.35
C VAL A 110 -2.78 -8.25 -1.67
N ASN A 111 -1.60 -8.68 -2.12
CA ASN A 111 -1.30 -10.08 -2.39
C ASN A 111 -0.30 -10.59 -1.34
N ILE A 112 -0.60 -11.74 -0.75
CA ILE A 112 0.34 -12.50 0.08
C ILE A 112 0.87 -13.65 -0.79
N LEU A 113 2.19 -13.72 -0.93
CA LEU A 113 2.89 -14.70 -1.75
C LEU A 113 3.49 -15.81 -0.86
N ASN A 114 3.65 -17.01 -1.41
CA ASN A 114 4.45 -18.07 -0.80
C ASN A 114 5.94 -17.96 -1.17
N GLU A 115 6.77 -18.84 -0.63
CA GLU A 115 8.21 -18.94 -0.92
C GLU A 115 8.53 -19.15 -2.41
N LYS A 116 7.59 -19.72 -3.18
CA LYS A 116 7.68 -19.94 -4.62
C LYS A 116 7.02 -18.82 -5.44
N THR A 117 6.84 -17.63 -4.83
CA THR A 117 6.24 -16.42 -5.41
C THR A 117 4.83 -16.60 -6.00
N LYS A 118 4.10 -17.63 -5.58
CA LYS A 118 2.68 -17.81 -5.94
C LYS A 118 1.78 -17.09 -4.95
N VAL A 119 0.71 -16.49 -5.45
CA VAL A 119 -0.31 -15.81 -4.63
C VAL A 119 -1.08 -16.85 -3.81
N LEU A 120 -1.03 -16.74 -2.49
CA LEU A 120 -1.82 -17.52 -1.54
C LEU A 120 -3.13 -16.82 -1.18
N THR A 121 -3.03 -15.53 -0.88
CA THR A 121 -4.17 -14.71 -0.47
C THR A 121 -4.18 -13.42 -1.27
N ARG A 122 -5.36 -12.99 -1.66
CA ARG A 122 -5.59 -11.71 -2.36
C ARG A 122 -6.76 -10.98 -1.74
N LEU A 123 -6.54 -9.73 -1.36
CA LEU A 123 -7.59 -8.78 -0.99
C LEU A 123 -7.63 -7.65 -2.02
N VAL A 124 -8.76 -7.47 -2.68
CA VAL A 124 -8.99 -6.41 -3.66
C VAL A 124 -10.05 -5.47 -3.13
N THR A 125 -9.69 -4.20 -2.95
CA THR A 125 -10.63 -3.12 -2.65
C THR A 125 -10.86 -2.33 -3.93
N GLY A 126 -12.03 -2.50 -4.54
CA GLY A 126 -12.46 -1.76 -5.71
C GLY A 126 -13.57 -0.74 -5.40
N PRO A 127 -14.01 0.04 -6.40
CA PRO A 127 -15.06 1.05 -6.22
C PRO A 127 -16.45 0.45 -5.96
N GLN A 128 -16.67 -0.81 -6.36
CA GLN A 128 -17.98 -1.48 -6.23
C GLN A 128 -18.03 -2.52 -5.11
N ALA A 129 -16.92 -3.22 -4.88
CA ALA A 129 -16.87 -4.34 -3.96
C ALA A 129 -15.48 -4.49 -3.32
N VAL A 130 -15.47 -5.21 -2.19
CA VAL A 130 -14.27 -5.74 -1.57
C VAL A 130 -14.28 -7.25 -1.78
N GLU A 131 -13.28 -7.75 -2.49
CA GLU A 131 -13.14 -9.17 -2.83
C GLU A 131 -11.96 -9.77 -2.06
N ALA A 132 -12.20 -10.90 -1.39
CA ALA A 132 -11.18 -11.64 -0.65
C ALA A 132 -11.08 -13.07 -1.19
N HIS A 133 -9.90 -13.43 -1.67
CA HIS A 133 -9.54 -14.80 -2.05
C HIS A 133 -8.56 -15.33 -1.01
N SER A 134 -9.02 -16.22 -0.15
CA SER A 134 -8.25 -16.79 0.95
C SER A 134 -8.86 -18.12 1.39
N GLN A 135 -8.07 -18.99 2.01
CA GLN A 135 -8.59 -20.21 2.65
C GLN A 135 -9.52 -19.90 3.82
N LYS A 136 -9.31 -18.77 4.51
CA LYS A 136 -10.11 -18.34 5.64
C LYS A 136 -10.16 -16.81 5.71
N PHE A 137 -11.36 -16.26 5.85
CA PHE A 137 -11.59 -14.84 6.03
C PHE A 137 -12.36 -14.61 7.34
N GLU A 138 -11.84 -13.74 8.22
CA GLU A 138 -12.47 -13.41 9.50
C GLU A 138 -12.59 -11.90 9.68
N VAL A 139 -13.75 -11.47 10.18
CA VAL A 139 -14.00 -10.10 10.64
C VAL A 139 -14.26 -10.16 12.14
N LYS A 140 -13.46 -9.42 12.91
CA LYS A 140 -13.53 -9.35 14.38
C LYS A 140 -13.75 -7.93 14.85
N THR A 141 -14.37 -7.77 16.01
CA THR A 141 -14.40 -6.50 16.73
C THR A 141 -13.00 -6.12 17.24
N LEU A 142 -12.83 -4.87 17.68
CA LEU A 142 -11.59 -4.42 18.35
C LEU A 142 -11.29 -5.21 19.64
N SER A 143 -12.31 -5.78 20.27
CA SER A 143 -12.18 -6.67 21.44
C SER A 143 -11.88 -8.13 21.08
N GLY A 144 -11.79 -8.47 19.79
CA GLY A 144 -11.49 -9.83 19.31
C GLY A 144 -12.69 -10.75 19.13
N LYS A 145 -13.93 -10.28 19.37
CA LYS A 145 -15.16 -11.06 19.15
C LYS A 145 -15.37 -11.28 17.65
N LEU A 146 -15.65 -12.51 17.24
CA LEU A 146 -15.94 -12.86 15.85
C LEU A 146 -17.30 -12.29 15.41
N LEU A 147 -17.31 -11.55 14.30
CA LEU A 147 -18.54 -11.03 13.66
C LEU A 147 -18.92 -11.85 12.44
N PHE A 148 -17.92 -12.24 11.65
CA PHE A 148 -18.11 -13.02 10.42
C PHE A 148 -16.89 -13.90 10.17
N SER A 149 -17.08 -15.15 9.79
CA SER A 149 -16.03 -16.03 9.28
C SER A 149 -16.54 -16.77 8.05
N ALA A 150 -15.67 -16.98 7.07
CA ALA A 150 -15.92 -17.84 5.93
C ALA A 150 -14.67 -18.65 5.58
N ASP A 151 -14.84 -19.95 5.43
CA ASP A 151 -13.84 -20.88 4.89
C ASP A 151 -14.52 -21.92 3.97
N ASP A 152 -13.76 -22.94 3.54
CA ASP A 152 -14.26 -23.97 2.62
C ASP A 152 -15.35 -24.88 3.24
N ASN A 153 -15.49 -24.90 4.57
CA ASN A 153 -16.42 -25.77 5.28
C ASN A 153 -17.70 -25.04 5.70
N GLU A 154 -17.57 -23.84 6.24
CA GLU A 154 -18.70 -23.10 6.79
C GLU A 154 -18.59 -21.58 6.70
N VAL A 155 -19.75 -20.93 6.83
CA VAL A 155 -19.86 -19.49 7.02
C VAL A 155 -20.54 -19.24 8.36
N VAL A 156 -19.84 -18.53 9.25
CA VAL A 156 -20.30 -18.23 10.60
C VAL A 156 -20.60 -16.74 10.73
N VAL A 157 -21.81 -16.42 11.16
CA VAL A 157 -22.21 -15.04 11.50
C VAL A 157 -22.33 -14.92 13.02
N GLY A 158 -21.36 -14.29 13.66
CA GLY A 158 -21.28 -14.11 15.11
C GLY A 158 -21.92 -12.82 15.63
N ALA A 159 -22.60 -12.08 14.77
CA ALA A 159 -23.32 -10.87 15.16
C ALA A 159 -24.53 -11.21 16.05
N GLU A 160 -24.76 -10.41 17.10
CA GLU A 160 -25.90 -10.62 18.03
C GLU A 160 -27.26 -10.45 17.34
N ARG A 161 -27.31 -9.63 16.30
CA ARG A 161 -28.51 -9.38 15.51
C ARG A 161 -28.16 -9.39 14.03
N LEU A 162 -28.64 -10.41 13.33
CA LEU A 162 -28.63 -10.46 11.88
C LEU A 162 -29.99 -9.97 11.35
N ARG A 163 -29.97 -8.94 10.49
CA ARG A 163 -31.17 -8.44 9.82
C ARG A 163 -31.00 -8.65 8.32
N VAL A 164 -31.86 -9.46 7.73
CA VAL A 164 -31.85 -9.70 6.28
C VAL A 164 -32.80 -8.69 5.63
N LEU A 165 -32.22 -7.76 4.87
CA LEU A 165 -32.94 -6.69 4.18
C LEU A 165 -33.09 -7.07 2.71
N GLY A 166 -34.18 -7.77 2.38
CA GLY A 166 -34.60 -8.02 1.02
C GLY A 166 -36.05 -7.55 0.87
N ALA A 167 -36.40 -6.91 -0.25
CA ALA A 167 -37.78 -6.50 -0.53
C ALA A 167 -38.74 -7.70 -0.47
N GLU A 168 -38.25 -8.87 -0.89
CA GLU A 168 -38.97 -10.15 -0.89
C GLU A 168 -38.57 -11.07 0.29
N GLY A 169 -37.87 -10.53 1.30
CA GLY A 169 -37.34 -11.33 2.41
C GLY A 169 -36.12 -12.18 2.02
N THR A 170 -36.08 -13.42 2.50
CA THR A 170 -34.96 -14.35 2.30
C THR A 170 -35.47 -15.74 1.99
N VAL A 171 -34.85 -16.40 1.00
CA VAL A 171 -35.19 -17.76 0.60
C VAL A 171 -34.15 -18.71 1.16
N PHE A 172 -34.60 -19.68 1.94
CA PHE A 172 -33.75 -20.75 2.45
C PHE A 172 -34.04 -22.02 1.66
N PRO A 173 -33.13 -22.50 0.80
CA PRO A 173 -33.36 -23.67 -0.05
C PRO A 173 -33.37 -24.99 0.75
N LYS A 174 -32.90 -24.96 1.99
CA LYS A 174 -32.85 -26.08 2.93
C LYS A 174 -33.54 -25.70 4.24
N SER A 175 -33.58 -26.64 5.17
CA SER A 175 -34.10 -26.41 6.52
C SER A 175 -33.26 -25.36 7.28
N ILE A 176 -33.96 -24.56 8.09
CA ILE A 176 -33.36 -23.69 9.09
C ILE A 176 -33.65 -24.33 10.44
N GLU A 177 -32.63 -24.48 11.27
CA GLU A 177 -32.78 -24.90 12.65
C GLU A 177 -32.69 -23.67 13.56
N THR A 178 -33.67 -23.51 14.43
CA THR A 178 -33.68 -22.44 15.45
C THR A 178 -34.39 -22.94 16.70
N PRO A 179 -33.89 -22.59 17.90
CA PRO A 179 -34.54 -22.99 19.15
C PRO A 179 -35.88 -22.25 19.37
N ASN A 180 -36.09 -21.11 18.72
CA ASN A 180 -37.30 -20.31 18.88
C ASN A 180 -37.62 -19.51 17.60
N VAL A 181 -38.91 -19.36 17.31
CA VAL A 181 -39.45 -18.48 16.27
C VAL A 181 -40.44 -17.55 16.93
N ARG A 182 -40.20 -16.23 16.87
CA ARG A 182 -41.03 -15.20 17.49
C ARG A 182 -41.16 -13.97 16.60
N ALA A 183 -42.27 -13.26 16.72
CA ALA A 183 -42.46 -11.95 16.08
C ALA A 183 -41.85 -10.82 16.92
N ASP A 184 -41.76 -9.62 16.34
CA ASP A 184 -41.45 -8.40 17.09
C ASP A 184 -42.56 -8.10 18.13
N PRO A 185 -42.26 -7.39 19.23
CA PRO A 185 -43.29 -6.92 20.16
C PRO A 185 -44.42 -6.19 19.45
N PHE A 186 -45.66 -6.49 19.85
CA PHE A 186 -46.89 -5.94 19.28
C PHE A 186 -47.15 -6.29 17.80
N LYS A 187 -46.41 -7.24 17.22
CA LYS A 187 -46.71 -7.83 15.90
C LYS A 187 -47.14 -9.28 16.05
N GLU A 188 -47.99 -9.73 15.13
CA GLU A 188 -48.37 -11.14 15.05
C GLU A 188 -47.26 -11.98 14.44
N LEU A 189 -47.08 -13.21 14.94
CA LEU A 189 -46.29 -14.23 14.26
C LEU A 189 -47.18 -14.90 13.20
N ARG A 190 -46.90 -14.61 11.93
CA ARG A 190 -47.62 -15.19 10.80
C ARG A 190 -46.77 -16.25 10.10
N LEU A 191 -47.24 -17.49 10.15
CA LEU A 191 -46.70 -18.61 9.37
C LEU A 191 -47.71 -18.91 8.27
N GLU A 192 -47.34 -18.72 7.00
CA GLU A 192 -48.26 -18.90 5.89
C GLU A 192 -47.64 -19.63 4.70
N SER A 193 -48.47 -20.33 3.95
CA SER A 193 -48.11 -21.01 2.70
C SER A 193 -49.17 -20.68 1.64
N PRO A 194 -48.99 -19.61 0.85
CA PRO A 194 -50.02 -19.15 -0.10
C PRO A 194 -50.29 -20.15 -1.23
N THR A 195 -49.29 -20.95 -1.60
CA THR A 195 -49.33 -21.82 -2.78
C THR A 195 -49.44 -23.30 -2.47
N ARG A 196 -49.19 -23.71 -1.23
CA ARG A 196 -49.07 -25.13 -0.84
C ARG A 196 -49.71 -25.36 0.53
N ALA A 197 -49.01 -26.06 1.41
CA ALA A 197 -49.45 -26.39 2.76
C ALA A 197 -48.42 -25.88 3.77
N LEU A 198 -48.89 -25.71 5.02
CA LEU A 198 -48.04 -25.48 6.18
C LEU A 198 -47.98 -26.78 7.01
N VAL A 199 -46.80 -27.37 7.02
CA VAL A 199 -46.31 -28.51 7.81
C VAL A 199 -46.04 -28.20 9.29
N MET A 200 -46.80 -28.65 10.29
CA MET A 200 -46.31 -28.66 11.68
C MET A 200 -46.33 -30.09 12.22
N GLU A 201 -45.15 -30.61 12.58
CA GLU A 201 -44.97 -31.97 13.10
C GLU A 201 -43.97 -31.93 14.25
N ALA A 202 -44.25 -32.64 15.34
CA ALA A 202 -43.37 -32.71 16.50
C ALA A 202 -43.39 -34.11 17.13
N PRO A 203 -42.23 -34.74 17.41
CA PRO A 203 -42.18 -36.09 17.99
C PRO A 203 -42.81 -36.20 19.39
N LYS A 204 -42.77 -35.11 20.17
CA LYS A 204 -43.31 -35.06 21.54
C LYS A 204 -44.73 -34.48 21.61
N GLY A 205 -45.34 -34.17 20.46
CA GLY A 205 -46.61 -33.47 20.37
C GLY A 205 -46.46 -31.97 20.14
N ILE A 206 -47.55 -31.35 19.71
CA ILE A 206 -47.66 -29.92 19.43
C ILE A 206 -48.68 -29.36 20.42
N GLU A 207 -48.26 -28.40 21.23
CA GLU A 207 -49.16 -27.64 22.09
C GLU A 207 -49.46 -26.29 21.43
N ILE A 208 -50.73 -26.01 21.19
CA ILE A 208 -51.19 -24.72 20.67
C ILE A 208 -51.96 -24.04 21.80
N ASN A 209 -51.34 -23.04 22.42
CA ASN A 209 -51.92 -22.30 23.54
C ASN A 209 -52.04 -20.82 23.20
N ALA A 210 -53.11 -20.19 23.68
CA ALA A 210 -53.35 -18.75 23.59
C ALA A 210 -53.52 -18.19 25.01
N GLU A 211 -52.41 -17.79 25.65
CA GLU A 211 -52.41 -17.25 27.02
C GLU A 211 -53.33 -16.02 27.17
N ALA A 212 -53.40 -15.20 26.12
CA ALA A 212 -54.28 -14.05 26.03
C ALA A 212 -55.01 -14.07 24.68
N GLY A 213 -56.33 -13.88 24.72
CA GLY A 213 -57.19 -13.89 23.54
C GLY A 213 -57.94 -15.21 23.35
N SER A 214 -58.26 -15.55 22.10
CA SER A 214 -59.04 -16.73 21.75
C SER A 214 -58.36 -17.52 20.63
N LEU A 215 -58.37 -18.84 20.75
CA LEU A 215 -58.00 -19.73 19.66
C LEU A 215 -59.16 -19.79 18.64
N LYS A 216 -58.88 -19.51 17.37
CA LYS A 216 -59.86 -19.62 16.29
C LYS A 216 -59.32 -20.48 15.15
N ALA A 217 -59.98 -21.60 14.90
CA ALA A 217 -59.73 -22.44 13.72
C ALA A 217 -60.84 -22.22 12.70
N THR A 218 -60.47 -21.96 11.45
CA THR A 218 -61.41 -21.82 10.34
C THR A 218 -60.90 -22.59 9.13
N CYS A 219 -61.77 -23.38 8.51
CA CYS A 219 -61.50 -24.07 7.26
C CYS A 219 -62.47 -23.60 6.17
N ARG A 220 -62.02 -23.56 4.92
CA ARG A 220 -62.91 -23.32 3.77
C ARG A 220 -63.60 -24.59 3.29
N THR A 221 -62.87 -25.69 3.25
CA THR A 221 -63.34 -26.96 2.68
C THR A 221 -63.70 -27.94 3.78
N GLU A 222 -62.71 -28.36 4.57
CA GLU A 222 -62.89 -29.39 5.59
C GLU A 222 -61.92 -29.13 6.75
N LEU A 223 -62.39 -29.34 7.98
CA LEU A 223 -61.59 -29.42 9.19
C LEU A 223 -61.75 -30.83 9.75
N ARG A 224 -60.68 -31.61 9.72
CA ARG A 224 -60.65 -32.98 10.25
C ARG A 224 -59.77 -33.01 11.50
N LEU A 225 -60.36 -33.43 12.61
CA LEU A 225 -59.67 -33.71 13.87
C LEU A 225 -59.73 -35.22 14.08
N GLU A 226 -58.56 -35.85 14.20
CA GLU A 226 -58.45 -37.30 14.26
C GLU A 226 -57.38 -37.68 15.28
N SER A 227 -57.74 -38.57 16.20
CA SER A 227 -56.80 -39.20 17.14
C SER A 227 -56.55 -40.64 16.69
N LYS A 228 -55.28 -41.01 16.53
CA LYS A 228 -54.89 -42.39 16.18
C LYS A 228 -54.92 -43.33 17.38
N ASP A 229 -54.69 -42.79 18.56
CA ASP A 229 -54.62 -43.50 19.83
C ASP A 229 -55.04 -42.52 20.94
N GLY A 230 -56.27 -42.67 21.44
CA GLY A 230 -56.85 -41.82 22.48
C GLY A 230 -58.14 -41.10 22.05
N GLU A 231 -58.40 -39.97 22.72
CA GLU A 231 -59.60 -39.14 22.54
C GLU A 231 -59.30 -37.91 21.67
N VAL A 232 -60.35 -37.30 21.14
CA VAL A 232 -60.32 -36.02 20.39
C VAL A 232 -60.97 -34.93 21.23
#